data_AF-A0AAN6GH81-F1
#
_entry.id   AF-A0AAN6GH81-F1
#
_cell.length_a   1.000
_cell.length_b   1.000
_cell.length_c   1.000
_cell.angle_alpha   90.00
_cell.angle_beta   90.00
_cell.angle_gamma   90.00
#
_symmetry.space_group_name_H-M   'P 1'
#
loop_
_entity.id
_entity.type
_entity.pdbx_description
1 polymer ?
#
loop_
_entity_poly.entity_id
_entity_poly.type
_entity_poly.pdbx_seq_one_letter_code
_entity_poly.pdbx_strand_id
1 'polypeptide(L)'
;MEAKYVAWRNKYIRSCAQGLYVFYNEKGDNGDAVTCSEAHGYGMLISVMHRNLLRYFLAFRNENGLMQWQQQIDKRTHAVFTDMDEGATSATDGDIDIATALFLASRLFPHGGPAFPAGAYAYEAAQLSSALLRKCIHPRLNTPLLGDWCNEDDRKNERLFNSTRTSDFILSAFLLFYRMHPDPSQRARWQTVLESTLAAALSQFPHHASVGLLPDFLEWSSSAGWRPVHGKLLEGKNDGEMSWNACRTPWRLAHYYAVSQDQRILPLLQRMHQTLSCHPSFPALSAGLRIKDARALEDYTDRAFIAPAAYLCYVLSDSRNHGRGLAQLEEEESSYFGDSIDLVIGEMATFGAQGWA
;
A
#
# COMPACT_ATOMS: atom_id res chain seq x y z
N MET A 1 -0.93 3.04 -21.05
CA MET A 1 -0.66 1.93 -20.12
C MET A 1 0.46 1.04 -20.61
N GLU A 2 0.32 0.30 -21.72
CA GLU A 2 1.38 -0.64 -22.18
C GLU A 2 2.79 -0.04 -22.27
N ALA A 3 2.97 1.12 -22.91
CA ALA A 3 4.29 1.76 -23.00
C ALA A 3 4.89 2.11 -21.62
N LYS A 4 4.04 2.53 -20.68
CA LYS A 4 4.42 2.87 -19.30
C LYS A 4 4.81 1.62 -18.52
N TYR A 5 4.06 0.53 -18.70
CA TYR A 5 4.41 -0.79 -18.17
C TYR A 5 5.76 -1.28 -18.70
N VAL A 6 5.99 -1.23 -20.01
CA VAL A 6 7.26 -1.67 -20.61
C VAL A 6 8.43 -0.86 -20.06
N ALA A 7 8.29 0.47 -19.94
CA ALA A 7 9.32 1.33 -19.35
C ALA A 7 9.60 0.96 -17.89
N TRP A 8 8.56 0.84 -17.06
CA TRP A 8 8.66 0.45 -15.66
C TRP A 8 9.31 -0.94 -15.51
N ARG A 9 8.86 -1.92 -16.29
CA ARG A 9 9.39 -3.30 -16.25
C ARG A 9 10.87 -3.32 -16.61
N ASN A 10 11.26 -2.67 -17.70
CA ASN A 10 12.66 -2.64 -18.12
C ASN A 10 13.55 -1.95 -17.07
N LYS A 11 13.01 -0.95 -16.38
CA LYS A 11 13.73 -0.20 -15.35
C LYS A 11 13.86 -0.97 -14.05
N TYR A 12 12.77 -1.56 -13.54
CA TYR A 12 12.71 -2.08 -12.16
C TYR A 12 12.68 -3.60 -12.05
N ILE A 13 12.21 -4.36 -13.05
CA ILE A 13 12.20 -5.82 -12.90
C ILE A 13 13.60 -6.40 -13.05
N ARG A 14 13.98 -7.25 -12.09
CA ARG A 14 15.21 -8.05 -12.11
C ARG A 14 14.89 -9.51 -11.84
N SER A 15 15.86 -10.37 -12.09
CA SER A 15 15.75 -11.82 -11.90
C SER A 15 16.87 -12.34 -11.00
N CYS A 16 16.54 -13.32 -10.16
CA CYS A 16 17.48 -14.14 -9.42
C CYS A 16 17.08 -15.62 -9.49
N ALA A 17 17.79 -16.50 -8.77
CA ALA A 17 17.49 -17.94 -8.76
C ALA A 17 16.07 -18.25 -8.21
N GLN A 18 15.56 -17.40 -7.32
CA GLN A 18 14.27 -17.55 -6.66
C GLN A 18 13.09 -17.02 -7.50
N GLY A 19 13.33 -16.20 -8.52
CA GLY A 19 12.26 -15.68 -9.37
C GLY A 19 12.54 -14.27 -9.88
N LEU A 20 11.46 -13.54 -10.17
CA LEU A 20 11.53 -12.12 -10.50
C LEU A 20 11.28 -11.29 -9.25
N TYR A 21 11.88 -10.10 -9.16
CA TYR A 21 11.63 -9.12 -8.11
C TYR A 21 11.66 -7.71 -8.66
N VAL A 22 11.13 -6.77 -7.89
CA VAL A 22 11.13 -5.33 -8.23
C VAL A 22 12.31 -4.67 -7.53
N PHE A 23 13.28 -4.21 -8.32
CA PHE A 23 14.45 -3.51 -7.82
C PHE A 23 14.09 -2.08 -7.41
N TYR A 24 14.12 -1.81 -6.11
CA TYR A 24 13.68 -0.54 -5.54
C TYR A 24 14.82 0.44 -5.21
N ASN A 25 16.06 -0.06 -5.13
CA ASN A 25 17.21 0.68 -4.61
C ASN A 25 18.07 1.31 -5.72
N GLU A 26 17.45 1.98 -6.70
CA GLU A 26 18.16 2.60 -7.83
C GLU A 26 19.17 3.66 -7.40
N LYS A 27 18.84 4.45 -6.37
CA LYS A 27 19.71 5.52 -5.85
C LYS A 27 20.84 4.99 -4.95
N GLY A 28 20.78 3.72 -4.53
CA GLY A 28 21.76 3.12 -3.62
C GLY A 28 21.63 3.58 -2.16
N ASP A 29 20.59 4.34 -1.82
CA ASP A 29 20.37 4.90 -0.48
C ASP A 29 20.02 3.84 0.58
N ASN A 30 19.69 2.61 0.16
CA ASN A 30 19.30 1.50 1.04
C ASN A 30 20.42 0.44 1.19
N GLY A 31 21.68 0.84 1.05
CA GLY A 31 22.82 -0.06 1.19
C GLY A 31 22.77 -1.20 0.16
N ASP A 32 22.82 -2.44 0.64
CA ASP A 32 22.82 -3.65 -0.19
C ASP A 32 21.41 -4.21 -0.47
N ALA A 33 20.37 -3.52 0.01
CA ALA A 33 18.99 -3.89 -0.26
C ALA A 33 18.69 -3.84 -1.77
N VAL A 34 17.97 -4.83 -2.27
CA VAL A 34 17.57 -4.93 -3.68
C VAL A 34 16.06 -4.85 -3.87
N THR A 35 15.26 -5.30 -2.91
CA THR A 35 13.80 -5.23 -2.97
C THR A 35 13.24 -5.16 -1.56
N CYS A 36 11.98 -4.75 -1.47
CA CYS A 36 11.15 -4.94 -0.29
C CYS A 36 9.80 -5.60 -0.65
N SER A 37 9.05 -6.05 0.35
CA SER A 37 7.72 -6.65 0.14
C SER A 37 6.71 -5.66 -0.45
N GLU A 38 6.83 -4.36 -0.15
CA GLU A 38 6.04 -3.30 -0.80
C GLU A 38 6.27 -3.28 -2.32
N ALA A 39 7.54 -3.20 -2.74
CA ALA A 39 7.92 -3.23 -4.15
C ALA A 39 7.41 -4.50 -4.84
N HIS A 40 7.51 -5.63 -4.15
CA HIS A 40 7.02 -6.90 -4.66
C HIS A 40 5.49 -6.92 -4.81
N GLY A 41 4.76 -6.39 -3.83
CA GLY A 41 3.31 -6.22 -3.88
C GLY A 41 2.87 -5.34 -5.06
N TYR A 42 3.52 -4.20 -5.28
CA TYR A 42 3.27 -3.35 -6.45
C TYR A 42 3.56 -4.09 -7.75
N GLY A 43 4.68 -4.78 -7.83
CA GLY A 43 5.01 -5.60 -9.00
C GLY A 43 3.95 -6.65 -9.30
N MET A 44 3.42 -7.31 -8.27
CA MET A 44 2.35 -8.30 -8.43
C MET A 44 1.00 -7.67 -8.81
N LEU A 45 0.69 -6.46 -8.35
CA LEU A 45 -0.52 -5.72 -8.76
C LEU A 45 -0.44 -5.17 -10.18
N ILE A 46 0.73 -4.69 -10.62
CA ILE A 46 0.97 -4.24 -12.00
C ILE A 46 0.96 -5.44 -12.94
N SER A 47 1.65 -6.50 -12.52
CA SER A 47 1.91 -7.68 -13.34
C SER A 47 1.13 -8.89 -12.84
N VAL A 48 -0.15 -8.72 -12.46
CA VAL A 48 -1.05 -9.86 -12.15
C VAL A 48 -0.94 -10.93 -13.26
N MET A 49 -0.56 -10.49 -14.47
CA MET A 49 -0.38 -11.22 -15.72
C MET A 49 1.02 -11.80 -16.02
N HIS A 50 2.11 -11.51 -15.28
CA HIS A 50 3.46 -11.90 -15.71
C HIS A 50 4.35 -12.58 -14.65
N ARG A 51 4.67 -13.86 -14.93
CA ARG A 51 5.89 -14.63 -14.63
C ARG A 51 6.52 -14.50 -13.22
N ASN A 52 6.68 -15.63 -12.53
CA ASN A 52 7.65 -15.90 -11.43
C ASN A 52 7.77 -14.91 -10.24
N LEU A 53 6.97 -13.84 -10.15
CA LEU A 53 6.89 -13.02 -8.93
C LEU A 53 6.33 -13.84 -7.75
N LEU A 54 5.35 -14.71 -8.01
CA LEU A 54 4.87 -15.66 -6.99
C LEU A 54 6.01 -16.58 -6.51
N ARG A 55 6.87 -17.09 -7.41
CA ARG A 55 7.99 -17.96 -7.02
C ARG A 55 8.94 -17.24 -6.05
N TYR A 56 9.21 -15.96 -6.30
CA TYR A 56 10.05 -15.14 -5.43
C TYR A 56 9.40 -14.95 -4.05
N PHE A 57 8.11 -14.57 -4.01
CA PHE A 57 7.35 -14.48 -2.75
C PHE A 57 7.44 -15.78 -1.95
N LEU A 58 7.16 -16.93 -2.59
CA LEU A 58 7.17 -18.24 -1.92
C LEU A 58 8.54 -18.60 -1.34
N ALA A 59 9.63 -18.15 -1.97
CA ALA A 59 11.00 -18.40 -1.54
C ALA A 59 11.45 -17.53 -0.36
N PHE A 60 10.85 -16.35 -0.18
CA PHE A 60 11.19 -15.38 0.87
C PHE A 60 10.04 -15.21 1.86
N ARG A 61 9.32 -16.29 2.17
CA ARG A 61 8.36 -16.30 3.28
C ARG A 61 9.07 -16.51 4.61
N ASN A 62 8.61 -15.81 5.62
CA ASN A 62 8.97 -16.09 7.01
C ASN A 62 8.13 -17.25 7.57
N GLU A 63 8.39 -17.61 8.83
CA GLU A 63 7.71 -18.72 9.51
C GLU A 63 6.20 -18.52 9.71
N ASN A 64 5.72 -17.28 9.64
CA ASN A 64 4.31 -16.94 9.73
C ASN A 64 3.58 -17.06 8.38
N GLY A 65 4.31 -17.32 7.29
CA GLY A 65 3.79 -17.40 5.93
C GLY A 65 3.64 -16.04 5.24
N LEU A 66 4.22 -14.99 5.81
CA LEU A 66 4.27 -13.62 5.29
C LEU A 66 5.59 -13.38 4.56
N MET A 67 5.66 -12.38 3.69
CA MET A 67 6.91 -12.05 2.99
C MET A 67 7.88 -11.36 3.95
N GLN A 68 9.14 -11.82 3.94
CA GLN A 68 10.26 -11.11 4.55
C GLN A 68 10.37 -9.72 3.90
N TRP A 69 10.35 -8.66 4.69
CA TRP A 69 10.06 -7.32 4.17
C TRP A 69 11.20 -6.73 3.34
N GLN A 70 12.45 -7.19 3.50
CA GLN A 70 13.58 -6.70 2.73
C GLN A 70 14.56 -7.83 2.35
N GLN A 71 15.03 -7.82 1.11
CA GLN A 71 16.12 -8.69 0.64
C GLN A 71 17.30 -7.86 0.16
N GLN A 72 18.49 -8.41 0.34
CA GLN A 72 19.78 -7.83 -0.05
C GLN A 72 20.48 -8.70 -1.10
N ILE A 73 21.56 -8.17 -1.68
CA ILE A 73 22.42 -8.90 -2.61
C ILE A 73 23.84 -9.04 -2.07
N ASP A 74 24.36 -10.26 -2.06
CA ASP A 74 25.79 -10.48 -1.88
C ASP A 74 26.52 -10.03 -3.15
N LYS A 75 27.30 -8.95 -3.05
CA LYS A 75 28.01 -8.36 -4.21
C LYS A 75 29.04 -9.28 -4.86
N ARG A 76 29.52 -10.30 -4.15
CA ARG A 76 30.51 -11.26 -4.67
C ARG A 76 29.85 -12.44 -5.35
N THR A 77 28.78 -12.97 -4.78
CA THR A 77 28.10 -14.17 -5.30
C THR A 77 26.88 -13.84 -6.16
N HIS A 78 26.41 -12.60 -6.13
CA HIS A 78 25.13 -12.13 -6.68
C HIS A 78 23.92 -12.90 -6.14
N ALA A 79 24.07 -13.58 -5.01
CA ALA A 79 22.96 -14.27 -4.35
C ALA A 79 22.06 -13.23 -3.67
N VAL A 80 20.76 -13.37 -3.89
CA VAL A 80 19.74 -12.62 -3.15
C VAL A 80 19.40 -13.40 -1.88
N PHE A 81 19.44 -12.71 -0.74
CA PHE A 81 19.18 -13.29 0.58
C PHE A 81 18.47 -12.28 1.48
N THR A 82 18.00 -12.74 2.63
CA THR A 82 17.42 -11.89 3.67
C THR A 82 18.43 -11.79 4.81
N ASP A 83 18.79 -10.56 5.19
CA ASP A 83 19.45 -10.33 6.47
C ASP A 83 18.44 -10.67 7.59
N MET A 84 18.78 -11.63 8.43
CA MET A 84 17.83 -12.17 9.41
C MET A 84 17.56 -11.21 10.57
N ASP A 85 18.46 -10.27 10.84
CA ASP A 85 18.30 -9.29 11.91
C ASP A 85 17.49 -8.08 11.44
N GLU A 86 17.56 -7.76 10.14
CA GLU A 86 16.93 -6.55 9.59
C GLU A 86 15.71 -6.83 8.73
N GLY A 87 15.67 -7.93 7.97
CA GLY A 87 14.72 -8.16 6.87
C GLY A 87 13.72 -9.30 7.07
N ALA A 88 13.87 -10.14 8.10
CA ALA A 88 13.12 -11.40 8.22
C ALA A 88 11.65 -11.27 8.65
N THR A 89 11.28 -10.15 9.24
CA THR A 89 9.89 -9.85 9.61
C THR A 89 9.11 -9.34 8.40
N SER A 90 7.80 -9.13 8.54
CA SER A 90 6.94 -8.60 7.47
C SER A 90 6.71 -7.09 7.55
N ALA A 91 6.26 -6.53 6.43
CA ALA A 91 5.61 -5.22 6.36
C ALA A 91 4.20 -5.42 5.78
N THR A 92 3.19 -5.00 6.55
CA THR A 92 1.79 -5.39 6.33
C THR A 92 1.23 -4.94 4.99
N ASP A 93 1.61 -3.77 4.49
CA ASP A 93 1.16 -3.25 3.19
C ASP A 93 1.61 -4.13 2.02
N GLY A 94 2.86 -4.57 2.03
CA GLY A 94 3.38 -5.50 1.02
C GLY A 94 2.58 -6.80 0.94
N ASP A 95 2.32 -7.43 2.08
CA ASP A 95 1.56 -8.68 2.14
C ASP A 95 0.08 -8.49 1.76
N ILE A 96 -0.55 -7.35 2.10
CA ILE A 96 -1.92 -7.02 1.64
C ILE A 96 -1.96 -6.92 0.11
N ASP A 97 -1.01 -6.22 -0.51
CA ASP A 97 -0.97 -6.08 -1.97
C ASP A 97 -0.66 -7.41 -2.67
N ILE A 98 0.24 -8.24 -2.12
CA ILE A 98 0.52 -9.60 -2.62
C ILE A 98 -0.73 -10.47 -2.57
N ALA A 99 -1.42 -10.52 -1.41
CA ALA A 99 -2.66 -11.30 -1.27
C ALA A 99 -3.75 -10.81 -2.24
N THR A 100 -3.86 -9.49 -2.41
CA THR A 100 -4.78 -8.87 -3.36
C THR A 100 -4.49 -9.31 -4.79
N ALA A 101 -3.24 -9.20 -5.23
CA ALA A 101 -2.81 -9.64 -6.55
C ALA A 101 -3.07 -11.15 -6.78
N LEU A 102 -2.89 -11.99 -5.75
CA LEU A 102 -3.17 -13.43 -5.87
C LEU A 102 -4.67 -13.74 -5.99
N PHE A 103 -5.53 -13.04 -5.25
CA PHE A 103 -6.98 -13.17 -5.44
C PHE A 103 -7.39 -12.72 -6.85
N LEU A 104 -6.87 -11.59 -7.35
CA LEU A 104 -7.13 -11.16 -8.73
C LEU A 104 -6.60 -12.18 -9.76
N ALA A 105 -5.39 -12.69 -9.58
CA ALA A 105 -4.80 -13.72 -10.44
C ALA A 105 -5.65 -15.00 -10.46
N SER A 106 -6.23 -15.39 -9.33
CA SER A 106 -7.07 -16.58 -9.25
C SER A 106 -8.33 -16.51 -10.13
N ARG A 107 -8.87 -15.30 -10.37
CA ARG A 107 -10.01 -15.07 -11.27
C ARG A 107 -9.60 -15.07 -12.74
N LEU A 108 -8.44 -14.50 -13.05
CA LEU A 108 -7.93 -14.39 -14.41
C LEU A 108 -7.35 -15.71 -14.93
N PHE A 109 -6.77 -16.51 -14.03
CA PHE A 109 -6.10 -17.76 -14.33
C PHE A 109 -6.67 -18.93 -13.50
N PRO A 110 -7.97 -19.26 -13.66
CA PRO A 110 -8.60 -20.32 -12.87
C PRO A 110 -7.93 -21.69 -13.11
N HIS A 111 -7.33 -21.89 -14.28
CA HIS A 111 -6.60 -23.10 -14.66
C HIS A 111 -5.11 -23.05 -14.33
N GLY A 112 -4.65 -22.01 -13.62
CA GLY A 112 -3.25 -21.79 -13.32
C GLY A 112 -2.51 -21.07 -14.45
N GLY A 113 -1.19 -21.00 -14.34
CA GLY A 113 -0.30 -20.40 -15.33
C GLY A 113 0.83 -21.34 -15.73
N PRO A 114 1.74 -20.90 -16.61
CA PRO A 114 2.84 -21.74 -17.09
C PRO A 114 3.73 -22.36 -16.01
N ALA A 115 3.81 -21.71 -14.83
CA ALA A 115 4.65 -22.14 -13.71
C ALA A 115 3.86 -22.73 -12.52
N PHE A 116 2.53 -22.62 -12.50
CA PHE A 116 1.72 -22.95 -11.34
C PHE A 116 0.42 -23.66 -11.75
N PRO A 117 0.02 -24.74 -11.07
CA PRO A 117 -1.17 -25.52 -11.43
C PRO A 117 -2.47 -24.74 -11.15
N ALA A 118 -3.58 -25.28 -11.66
CA ALA A 118 -4.92 -24.79 -11.35
C ALA A 118 -5.14 -24.66 -9.84
N GLY A 119 -5.75 -23.56 -9.41
CA GLY A 119 -6.03 -23.27 -8.00
C GLY A 119 -4.85 -22.77 -7.16
N ALA A 120 -3.60 -22.78 -7.66
CA ALA A 120 -2.44 -22.34 -6.88
C ALA A 120 -2.56 -20.90 -6.39
N TYR A 121 -3.00 -19.97 -7.23
CA TYR A 121 -3.18 -18.56 -6.84
C TYR A 121 -4.25 -18.40 -5.75
N ALA A 122 -5.38 -19.10 -5.88
CA ALA A 122 -6.45 -19.05 -4.88
C ALA A 122 -5.99 -19.63 -3.53
N TYR A 123 -5.23 -20.72 -3.57
CA TYR A 123 -4.66 -21.35 -2.38
C TYR A 123 -3.69 -20.40 -1.67
N GLU A 124 -2.70 -19.86 -2.38
CA GLU A 124 -1.72 -18.95 -1.78
C GLU A 124 -2.37 -17.64 -1.31
N ALA A 125 -3.37 -17.13 -2.01
CA ALA A 125 -4.16 -15.96 -1.57
C ALA A 125 -4.88 -16.24 -0.23
N ALA A 126 -5.54 -17.39 -0.10
CA ALA A 126 -6.24 -17.77 1.12
C ALA A 126 -5.27 -18.00 2.30
N GLN A 127 -4.12 -18.62 2.04
CA GLN A 127 -3.09 -18.85 3.06
C GLN A 127 -2.49 -17.54 3.56
N LEU A 128 -2.12 -16.63 2.65
CA LEU A 128 -1.52 -15.34 3.01
C LEU A 128 -2.53 -14.42 3.71
N SER A 129 -3.76 -14.32 3.20
CA SER A 129 -4.81 -13.55 3.88
C SER A 129 -5.19 -14.14 5.24
N SER A 130 -5.10 -15.46 5.43
CA SER A 130 -5.22 -16.08 6.74
C SER A 130 -4.04 -15.75 7.67
N ALA A 131 -2.82 -15.66 7.15
CA ALA A 131 -1.64 -15.26 7.93
C ALA A 131 -1.74 -13.79 8.37
N LEU A 132 -2.12 -12.89 7.47
CA LEU A 132 -2.40 -11.48 7.77
C LEU A 132 -3.37 -11.33 8.95
N LEU A 133 -4.53 -12.02 8.94
CA LEU A 133 -5.49 -11.94 10.05
C LEU A 133 -4.91 -12.37 11.40
N ARG A 134 -3.99 -13.34 11.40
CA ARG A 134 -3.39 -13.88 12.64
C ARG A 134 -2.25 -13.02 13.17
N LYS A 135 -1.51 -12.34 12.29
CA LYS A 135 -0.18 -11.81 12.60
C LYS A 135 -0.02 -10.31 12.31
N CYS A 136 -0.80 -9.77 11.37
CA CYS A 136 -0.70 -8.37 10.93
C CYS A 136 -1.97 -7.57 11.22
N ILE A 137 -2.97 -8.16 11.87
CA ILE A 137 -4.19 -7.46 12.29
C ILE A 137 -4.25 -7.42 13.81
N HIS A 138 -4.45 -6.23 14.36
CA HIS A 138 -4.55 -6.05 15.79
C HIS A 138 -5.75 -6.86 16.33
N PRO A 139 -5.56 -7.76 17.32
CA PRO A 139 -6.62 -8.68 17.77
C PRO A 139 -7.83 -7.98 18.42
N ARG A 140 -7.60 -6.83 19.08
CA ARG A 140 -8.62 -6.00 19.72
C ARG A 140 -9.14 -4.86 18.83
N LEU A 141 -8.24 -4.08 18.21
CA LEU A 141 -8.64 -2.92 17.40
C LEU A 141 -9.10 -3.30 15.98
N ASN A 142 -8.74 -4.49 15.50
CA ASN A 142 -9.02 -5.00 14.15
C ASN A 142 -8.53 -4.08 13.02
N THR A 143 -7.50 -3.27 13.28
CA THR A 143 -6.79 -2.47 12.28
C THR A 143 -5.46 -3.13 11.90
N PRO A 144 -4.87 -2.81 10.74
CA PRO A 144 -3.55 -3.28 10.37
C PRO A 144 -2.49 -2.87 11.41
N LEU A 145 -1.64 -3.83 11.80
CA LEU A 145 -0.37 -3.60 12.49
C LEU A 145 0.69 -3.19 11.45
N LEU A 146 1.85 -2.70 11.90
CA LEU A 146 2.95 -2.29 11.00
C LEU A 146 3.64 -3.50 10.34
N GLY A 147 3.65 -4.62 11.05
CA GLY A 147 4.12 -5.93 10.59
C GLY A 147 3.86 -6.99 11.66
N ASP A 148 4.20 -8.24 11.36
CA ASP A 148 4.09 -9.38 12.28
C ASP A 148 5.04 -9.36 13.48
N TRP A 149 5.93 -8.36 13.53
CA TRP A 149 6.84 -8.12 14.63
C TRP A 149 6.25 -7.23 15.73
N CYS A 150 5.11 -6.56 15.48
CA CYS A 150 4.42 -5.76 16.49
C CYS A 150 3.90 -6.66 17.63
N ASN A 151 4.26 -6.34 18.87
CA ASN A 151 3.94 -7.12 20.07
C ASN A 151 3.74 -6.22 21.30
N GLU A 152 3.35 -6.81 22.44
CA GLU A 152 3.13 -6.11 23.71
C GLU A 152 4.22 -6.40 24.75
N ASP A 153 5.40 -6.85 24.33
CA ASP A 153 6.44 -7.36 25.25
C ASP A 153 7.05 -6.26 26.13
N ASP A 154 7.05 -5.02 25.66
CA ASP A 154 7.45 -3.83 26.42
C ASP A 154 6.67 -2.58 25.98
N ARG A 155 6.84 -1.47 26.71
CA ARG A 155 6.12 -0.21 26.47
C ARG A 155 6.38 0.40 25.08
N LYS A 156 7.59 0.27 24.54
CA LYS A 156 7.94 0.78 23.20
C LYS A 156 7.25 -0.09 22.14
N ASN A 157 7.26 -1.40 22.32
CA ASN A 157 6.58 -2.32 21.41
C ASN A 157 5.06 -2.17 21.51
N GLU A 158 4.49 -2.01 22.71
CA GLU A 158 3.07 -1.77 22.93
C GLU A 158 2.60 -0.49 22.22
N ARG A 159 3.43 0.56 22.20
CA ARG A 159 3.15 1.77 21.44
C ARG A 159 3.03 1.49 19.94
N LEU A 160 3.96 0.71 19.37
CA LEU A 160 3.94 0.31 17.96
C LEU A 160 2.78 -0.64 17.65
N PHE A 161 2.47 -1.54 18.58
CA PHE A 161 1.35 -2.47 18.50
C PHE A 161 -0.01 -1.76 18.50
N ASN A 162 -0.16 -0.70 19.29
CA ASN A 162 -1.34 0.16 19.30
C ASN A 162 -1.29 1.26 18.22
N SER A 163 -0.37 1.16 17.26
CA SER A 163 -0.27 2.09 16.13
C SER A 163 -0.68 1.42 14.82
N THR A 164 -1.06 2.23 13.84
CA THR A 164 -1.37 1.78 12.49
C THR A 164 -0.87 2.79 11.46
N ARG A 165 -0.45 2.31 10.29
CA ARG A 165 0.02 3.14 9.19
C ARG A 165 -1.13 3.38 8.23
N THR A 166 -1.48 4.64 7.95
CA THR A 166 -2.73 4.93 7.23
C THR A 166 -2.68 4.55 5.75
N SER A 167 -1.49 4.44 5.15
CA SER A 167 -1.32 3.88 3.81
C SER A 167 -1.74 2.42 3.70
N ASP A 168 -1.80 1.70 4.82
CA ASP A 168 -2.21 0.29 4.91
C ASP A 168 -3.74 0.16 4.99
N PHE A 169 -4.47 1.28 4.95
CA PHE A 169 -5.93 1.33 4.85
C PHE A 169 -6.38 1.01 3.42
N ILE A 170 -5.97 -0.15 2.92
CA ILE A 170 -6.28 -0.68 1.59
C ILE A 170 -7.66 -1.33 1.65
N LEU A 171 -8.69 -0.52 1.93
CA LEU A 171 -10.05 -0.99 2.20
C LEU A 171 -10.64 -1.82 1.04
N SER A 172 -10.24 -1.55 -0.21
CA SER A 172 -10.62 -2.37 -1.37
C SER A 172 -10.08 -3.81 -1.29
N ALA A 173 -8.87 -4.00 -0.74
CA ALA A 173 -8.31 -5.33 -0.50
C ALA A 173 -9.08 -6.06 0.59
N PHE A 174 -9.42 -5.40 1.70
CA PHE A 174 -10.21 -6.03 2.77
C PHE A 174 -11.61 -6.41 2.29
N LEU A 175 -12.23 -5.58 1.44
CA LEU A 175 -13.48 -5.91 0.76
C LEU A 175 -13.32 -7.14 -0.16
N LEU A 176 -12.22 -7.22 -0.92
CA LEU A 176 -11.90 -8.36 -1.77
C LEU A 176 -11.73 -9.65 -0.92
N PHE A 177 -10.98 -9.58 0.17
CA PHE A 177 -10.76 -10.72 1.07
C PHE A 177 -12.06 -11.17 1.75
N TYR A 178 -12.88 -10.22 2.19
CA TYR A 178 -14.23 -10.49 2.69
C TYR A 178 -15.08 -11.23 1.65
N ARG A 179 -14.98 -10.90 0.36
CA ARG A 179 -15.77 -11.56 -0.69
C ARG A 179 -15.20 -12.91 -1.10
N MET A 180 -13.88 -13.03 -1.19
CA MET A 180 -13.22 -14.13 -1.90
C MET A 180 -12.59 -15.20 -1.00
N HIS A 181 -12.34 -14.93 0.28
CA HIS A 181 -11.73 -15.93 1.14
C HIS A 181 -12.61 -17.19 1.23
N PRO A 182 -12.07 -18.42 1.04
CA PRO A 182 -12.90 -19.63 0.96
C PRO A 182 -13.58 -19.97 2.30
N ASP A 183 -12.91 -19.72 3.43
CA ASP A 183 -13.47 -19.91 4.78
C ASP A 183 -14.43 -18.77 5.18
N PRO A 184 -15.72 -19.07 5.48
CA PRO A 184 -16.70 -18.07 5.93
C PRO A 184 -16.33 -17.32 7.21
N SER A 185 -15.64 -17.98 8.15
CA SER A 185 -15.24 -17.35 9.42
C SER A 185 -14.17 -16.28 9.19
N GLN A 186 -13.22 -16.57 8.30
CA GLN A 186 -12.19 -15.62 7.88
C GLN A 186 -12.78 -14.48 7.05
N ARG A 187 -13.81 -14.73 6.23
CA ARG A 187 -14.59 -13.66 5.57
C ARG A 187 -15.19 -12.70 6.60
N ALA A 188 -15.89 -13.22 7.61
CA ALA A 188 -16.47 -12.39 8.67
C ALA A 188 -15.42 -11.58 9.46
N ARG A 189 -14.23 -12.16 9.70
CA ARG A 189 -13.10 -11.43 10.28
C ARG A 189 -12.62 -10.29 9.37
N TRP A 190 -12.45 -10.53 8.07
CA TRP A 190 -12.08 -9.48 7.12
C TRP A 190 -13.13 -8.37 7.00
N GLN A 191 -14.41 -8.70 7.12
CA GLN A 191 -15.47 -7.68 7.22
C GLN A 191 -15.26 -6.79 8.45
N THR A 192 -14.93 -7.39 9.60
CA THR A 192 -14.64 -6.63 10.84
C THR A 192 -13.43 -5.72 10.64
N VAL A 193 -12.37 -6.21 9.99
CA VAL A 193 -11.18 -5.41 9.69
C VAL A 193 -11.51 -4.23 8.77
N LEU A 194 -12.30 -4.46 7.72
CA LEU A 194 -12.78 -3.42 6.82
C LEU A 194 -13.51 -2.32 7.60
N GLU A 195 -14.49 -2.70 8.42
CA GLU A 195 -15.31 -1.76 9.19
C GLU A 195 -14.50 -0.99 10.24
N SER A 196 -13.61 -1.66 10.98
CA SER A 196 -12.74 -1.03 11.98
C SER A 196 -11.74 -0.07 11.34
N THR A 197 -11.17 -0.43 10.19
CA THR A 197 -10.19 0.42 9.49
C THR A 197 -10.87 1.62 8.83
N LEU A 198 -12.06 1.43 8.25
CA LEU A 198 -12.88 2.54 7.76
C LEU A 198 -13.24 3.50 8.90
N ALA A 199 -13.67 2.97 10.06
CA ALA A 199 -13.95 3.79 11.24
C ALA A 199 -12.71 4.56 11.73
N ALA A 200 -11.52 3.94 11.71
CA ALA A 200 -10.27 4.62 12.05
C ALA A 200 -9.99 5.80 11.10
N ALA A 201 -10.13 5.62 9.78
CA ALA A 201 -9.98 6.70 8.80
C ALA A 201 -10.98 7.84 9.05
N LEU A 202 -12.26 7.50 9.23
CA LEU A 202 -13.34 8.48 9.45
C LEU A 202 -13.21 9.22 10.79
N SER A 203 -12.64 8.58 11.81
CA SER A 203 -12.41 9.19 13.12
C SER A 203 -11.44 10.38 13.07
N GLN A 204 -10.65 10.52 12.01
CA GLN A 204 -9.75 11.66 11.83
C GLN A 204 -10.47 12.91 11.32
N PHE A 205 -11.69 12.77 10.78
CA PHE A 205 -12.42 13.88 10.19
C PHE A 205 -12.71 15.02 11.18
N PRO A 206 -13.14 14.79 12.45
CA PRO A 206 -13.32 15.87 13.42
C PRO A 206 -12.01 16.58 13.84
N HIS A 207 -10.86 15.92 13.67
CA HIS A 207 -9.55 16.46 14.07
C HIS A 207 -8.87 17.25 12.96
N HIS A 208 -9.16 16.92 11.71
CA HIS A 208 -8.56 17.52 10.51
C HIS A 208 -9.62 18.01 9.51
N ALA A 209 -10.80 18.40 10.00
CA ALA A 209 -11.97 18.74 9.19
C ALA A 209 -11.70 19.83 8.14
N SER A 210 -10.69 20.69 8.38
CA SER A 210 -10.27 21.73 7.45
C SER A 210 -9.57 21.18 6.21
N VAL A 211 -8.86 20.03 6.30
CA VAL A 211 -7.99 19.53 5.23
C VAL A 211 -8.25 18.10 4.76
N GLY A 212 -8.79 17.20 5.61
CA GLY A 212 -9.13 15.83 5.21
C GLY A 212 -7.94 14.93 4.84
N LEU A 213 -6.72 15.32 5.22
CA LEU A 213 -5.51 14.51 5.04
C LEU A 213 -5.34 13.53 6.20
N LEU A 214 -4.72 12.37 5.94
CA LEU A 214 -4.33 11.41 6.97
C LEU A 214 -2.82 11.47 7.21
N PRO A 215 -2.34 11.25 8.45
CA PRO A 215 -0.92 11.17 8.77
C PRO A 215 -0.31 9.83 8.33
N ASP A 216 1.01 9.75 8.21
CA ASP A 216 1.72 8.47 8.02
C ASP A 216 1.29 7.44 9.06
N PHE A 217 1.27 7.81 10.35
CA PHE A 217 0.90 6.93 11.45
C PHE A 217 -0.16 7.52 12.38
N LEU A 218 -1.06 6.64 12.82
CA LEU A 218 -1.98 6.89 13.93
C LEU A 218 -1.59 6.02 15.13
N GLU A 219 -1.74 6.57 16.33
CA GLU A 219 -1.59 5.88 17.61
C GLU A 219 -2.94 5.87 18.34
N TRP A 220 -3.32 4.71 18.87
CA TRP A 220 -4.56 4.53 19.62
C TRP A 220 -4.33 4.71 21.11
N SER A 221 -5.26 5.39 21.78
CA SER A 221 -5.37 5.33 23.24
C SER A 221 -6.84 5.21 23.67
N SER A 222 -7.06 4.57 24.82
CA SER A 222 -8.40 4.39 25.39
C SER A 222 -9.10 5.70 25.75
N SER A 223 -8.34 6.78 26.03
CA SER A 223 -8.88 8.08 26.41
C SER A 223 -9.17 9.00 25.22
N ALA A 224 -8.42 8.88 24.12
CA ALA A 224 -8.50 9.82 22.99
C ALA A 224 -8.88 9.20 21.65
N GLY A 225 -8.99 7.87 21.57
CA GLY A 225 -9.15 7.15 20.31
C GLY A 225 -7.90 7.21 19.45
N TRP A 226 -8.08 7.13 18.13
CA TRP A 226 -7.00 7.27 17.14
C TRP A 226 -6.56 8.73 16.99
N ARG A 227 -5.26 8.98 17.11
CA ARG A 227 -4.65 10.31 16.92
C ARG A 227 -3.41 10.23 16.03
N PRO A 228 -3.10 11.28 15.26
CA PRO A 228 -1.80 11.40 14.62
C PRO A 228 -0.68 11.31 15.65
N VAL A 229 0.40 10.63 15.30
CA VAL A 229 1.55 10.54 16.20
C VAL A 229 2.22 11.90 16.36
N HIS A 230 2.70 12.20 17.57
CA HIS A 230 3.59 13.33 17.81
C HIS A 230 5.06 12.92 17.71
N GLY A 231 5.80 13.58 16.82
CA GLY A 231 7.22 13.31 16.61
C GLY A 231 7.44 11.94 15.95
N LYS A 232 8.59 11.32 16.25
CA LYS A 232 8.96 10.02 15.69
C LYS A 232 8.23 8.87 16.38
N LEU A 233 7.48 8.10 15.60
CA LEU A 233 7.03 6.76 15.96
C LEU A 233 8.08 5.73 15.52
N LEU A 234 8.40 5.74 14.22
CA LEU A 234 9.17 4.71 13.55
C LEU A 234 10.18 5.32 12.58
N GLU A 235 9.75 6.21 11.67
CA GLU A 235 10.56 6.60 10.51
C GLU A 235 11.22 7.97 10.74
N GLY A 236 10.46 9.00 11.10
CA GLY A 236 11.00 10.33 11.24
C GLY A 236 10.11 11.36 11.94
N LYS A 237 10.52 12.62 11.86
CA LYS A 237 9.82 13.75 12.50
C LYS A 237 8.43 14.02 11.91
N ASN A 238 8.16 13.53 10.70
CA ASN A 238 6.94 13.75 9.94
C ASN A 238 5.94 12.59 10.07
N ASP A 239 6.15 11.63 10.97
CA ASP A 239 5.26 10.45 11.15
C ASP A 239 3.80 10.82 11.47
N GLY A 240 3.60 12.01 12.05
CA GLY A 240 2.28 12.59 12.32
C GLY A 240 1.70 13.45 11.20
N GLU A 241 2.33 13.50 10.03
CA GLU A 241 1.95 14.35 8.91
C GLU A 241 1.69 13.50 7.65
N MET A 242 1.15 14.07 6.58
CA MET A 242 1.03 13.35 5.31
C MET A 242 2.39 13.37 4.60
N SER A 243 3.16 12.29 4.70
CA SER A 243 4.53 12.17 4.17
C SER A 243 4.63 10.95 3.24
N TRP A 244 5.82 10.35 3.10
CA TRP A 244 6.11 9.26 2.16
C TRP A 244 5.24 8.01 2.36
N ASN A 245 4.67 7.78 3.54
CA ASN A 245 3.67 6.72 3.67
C ASN A 245 2.29 7.20 3.20
N ALA A 246 1.76 8.24 3.85
CA ALA A 246 0.38 8.68 3.67
C ALA A 246 0.13 9.37 2.32
N CYS A 247 1.15 9.65 1.52
CA CYS A 247 1.00 10.03 0.12
C CYS A 247 0.12 9.05 -0.68
N ARG A 248 0.07 7.78 -0.27
CA ARG A 248 -0.75 6.72 -0.88
C ARG A 248 -2.24 6.78 -0.48
N THR A 249 -2.59 7.47 0.61
CA THR A 249 -3.97 7.47 1.15
C THR A 249 -5.02 8.04 0.18
N PRO A 250 -4.78 9.11 -0.61
CA PRO A 250 -5.75 9.56 -1.60
C PRO A 250 -6.11 8.47 -2.60
N TRP A 251 -5.10 7.69 -3.04
CA TRP A 251 -5.32 6.57 -3.94
C TRP A 251 -6.08 5.43 -3.26
N ARG A 252 -5.59 4.92 -2.13
CA ARG A 252 -6.17 3.73 -1.47
C ARG A 252 -7.63 3.94 -1.09
N LEU A 253 -7.95 5.10 -0.53
CA LEU A 253 -9.31 5.42 -0.10
C LEU A 253 -10.24 5.75 -1.27
N ALA A 254 -9.75 6.49 -2.29
CA ALA A 254 -10.54 6.76 -3.49
C ALA A 254 -10.84 5.48 -4.27
N HIS A 255 -9.89 4.55 -4.35
CA HIS A 255 -10.09 3.27 -5.01
C HIS A 255 -11.17 2.44 -4.31
N TYR A 256 -11.16 2.41 -2.98
CA TYR A 256 -12.24 1.79 -2.21
C TYR A 256 -13.62 2.38 -2.54
N TYR A 257 -13.75 3.70 -2.61
CA TYR A 257 -15.00 4.33 -3.00
C TYR A 257 -15.41 3.95 -4.44
N ALA A 258 -14.46 3.96 -5.37
CA ALA A 258 -14.71 3.58 -6.76
C ALA A 258 -15.28 2.16 -6.90
N VAL A 259 -14.76 1.19 -6.14
CA VAL A 259 -15.18 -0.23 -6.21
C VAL A 259 -16.41 -0.57 -5.36
N SER A 260 -16.64 0.15 -4.25
CA SER A 260 -17.69 -0.17 -3.27
C SER A 260 -18.91 0.74 -3.35
N GLN A 261 -18.72 1.98 -3.83
CA GLN A 261 -19.69 3.07 -3.72
C GLN A 261 -20.13 3.38 -2.28
N ASP A 262 -19.33 3.02 -1.27
CA ASP A 262 -19.64 3.27 0.13
C ASP A 262 -19.68 4.78 0.43
N GLN A 263 -20.89 5.30 0.62
CA GLN A 263 -21.12 6.73 0.83
C GLN A 263 -20.52 7.27 2.14
N ARG A 264 -20.16 6.40 3.10
CA ARG A 264 -19.59 6.80 4.38
C ARG A 264 -18.23 7.48 4.21
N ILE A 265 -17.44 7.08 3.21
CA ILE A 265 -16.09 7.64 2.97
C ILE A 265 -16.10 8.91 2.12
N LEU A 266 -17.17 9.17 1.38
CA LEU A 266 -17.24 10.26 0.41
C LEU A 266 -16.96 11.65 1.02
N PRO A 267 -17.46 12.02 2.22
CA PRO A 267 -17.16 13.32 2.81
C PRO A 267 -15.65 13.53 3.09
N LEU A 268 -14.94 12.47 3.51
CA LEU A 268 -13.49 12.51 3.71
C LEU A 268 -12.77 12.73 2.38
N LEU A 269 -13.16 11.99 1.33
CA LEU A 269 -12.57 12.12 -0.01
C LEU A 269 -12.82 13.50 -0.63
N GLN A 270 -14.03 14.05 -0.50
CA GLN A 270 -14.37 15.39 -1.00
C GLN A 270 -13.54 16.47 -0.30
N ARG A 271 -13.35 16.37 1.02
CA ARG A 271 -12.50 17.30 1.77
C ARG A 271 -11.04 17.18 1.34
N MET A 272 -10.53 15.95 1.24
CA MET A 272 -9.17 15.67 0.77
C MET A 272 -8.95 16.24 -0.64
N HIS A 273 -9.91 16.02 -1.55
CA HIS A 273 -9.88 16.55 -2.92
C HIS A 273 -9.87 18.07 -2.93
N GLN A 274 -10.74 18.72 -2.15
CA GLN A 274 -10.78 20.18 -2.06
C GLN A 274 -9.42 20.74 -1.63
N THR A 275 -8.78 20.12 -0.63
CA THR A 275 -7.47 20.52 -0.13
C THR A 275 -6.38 20.35 -1.16
N LEU A 276 -6.26 19.16 -1.76
CA LEU A 276 -5.17 18.83 -2.67
C LEU A 276 -5.32 19.58 -4.00
N SER A 277 -6.51 19.61 -4.59
CA SER A 277 -6.75 20.22 -5.90
C SER A 277 -6.73 21.75 -5.89
N CYS A 278 -7.02 22.37 -4.74
CA CYS A 278 -6.90 23.82 -4.53
C CYS A 278 -5.56 24.25 -3.92
N HIS A 279 -4.66 23.31 -3.61
CA HIS A 279 -3.37 23.65 -3.02
C HIS A 279 -2.56 24.54 -4.00
N PRO A 280 -1.85 25.59 -3.54
CA PRO A 280 -1.13 26.50 -4.44
C PRO A 280 -0.10 25.83 -5.35
N SER A 281 0.46 24.69 -4.93
CA SER A 281 1.43 23.94 -5.72
C SER A 281 0.81 22.87 -6.63
N PHE A 282 -0.51 22.60 -6.54
CA PHE A 282 -1.14 21.60 -7.39
C PHE A 282 -0.99 21.97 -8.88
N PRO A 283 -0.60 21.04 -9.77
CA PRO A 283 -0.50 19.58 -9.56
C PRO A 283 0.82 19.07 -8.93
N ALA A 284 1.89 19.87 -8.91
CA ALA A 284 3.18 19.54 -8.28
C ALA A 284 3.10 19.65 -6.74
N LEU A 285 2.34 18.74 -6.12
CA LEU A 285 2.18 18.71 -4.66
C LEU A 285 3.53 18.43 -3.98
N SER A 286 3.85 19.21 -2.95
CA SER A 286 5.04 19.00 -2.11
C SER A 286 5.12 17.55 -1.62
N ALA A 287 6.34 17.00 -1.54
CA ALA A 287 6.66 15.69 -1.00
C ALA A 287 6.48 15.62 0.54
N GLY A 288 5.30 16.03 1.00
CA GLY A 288 4.94 16.15 2.39
C GLY A 288 3.99 17.34 2.60
N LEU A 289 2.86 17.11 3.26
CA LEU A 289 1.89 18.13 3.63
C LEU A 289 1.52 18.01 5.11
N ARG A 290 1.49 19.15 5.78
CA ARG A 290 1.09 19.20 7.18
C ARG A 290 -0.42 18.97 7.34
N ILE A 291 -0.86 18.03 8.17
CA ILE A 291 -2.28 17.65 8.29
C ILE A 291 -3.15 18.67 9.04
N LYS A 292 -2.56 19.74 9.60
CA LYS A 292 -3.34 20.80 10.27
C LYS A 292 -3.83 21.88 9.30
N ASP A 293 -3.06 22.16 8.25
CA ASP A 293 -3.27 23.32 7.36
C ASP A 293 -2.75 23.13 5.92
N ALA A 294 -2.36 21.91 5.56
CA ALA A 294 -1.84 21.51 4.26
C ALA A 294 -0.60 22.30 3.79
N ARG A 295 0.17 22.93 4.69
CA ARG A 295 1.44 23.57 4.29
C ARG A 295 2.45 22.52 3.82
N ALA A 296 3.14 22.84 2.73
CA ALA A 296 4.30 22.10 2.25
C ALA A 296 5.35 21.88 3.35
N LEU A 297 5.83 20.64 3.47
CA LEU A 297 6.91 20.25 4.37
C LEU A 297 8.27 20.26 3.67
N GLU A 298 8.27 20.11 2.35
CA GLU A 298 9.45 20.06 1.49
C GLU A 298 9.31 21.07 0.33
N ASP A 299 10.41 21.33 -0.38
CA ASP A 299 10.46 22.25 -1.53
C ASP A 299 10.47 21.54 -2.89
N TYR A 300 10.38 20.21 -2.89
CA TYR A 300 10.31 19.35 -4.08
C TYR A 300 9.02 18.52 -4.11
N THR A 301 8.74 17.90 -5.25
CA THR A 301 7.59 17.01 -5.49
C THR A 301 8.07 15.62 -5.93
N ASP A 302 7.16 14.66 -6.02
CA ASP A 302 7.40 13.32 -6.58
C ASP A 302 6.08 12.77 -7.12
N ARG A 303 6.16 11.88 -8.12
CA ARG A 303 4.99 11.18 -8.70
C ARG A 303 4.14 10.48 -7.63
N ALA A 304 4.74 10.04 -6.52
CA ALA A 304 4.06 9.44 -5.36
C ALA A 304 3.04 10.36 -4.68
N PHE A 305 3.16 11.69 -4.82
CA PHE A 305 2.19 12.66 -4.31
C PHE A 305 1.22 13.13 -5.40
N ILE A 306 1.70 13.22 -6.64
CA ILE A 306 0.91 13.69 -7.79
C ILE A 306 -0.11 12.63 -8.22
N ALA A 307 0.30 11.38 -8.41
CA ALA A 307 -0.56 10.34 -8.97
C ALA A 307 -1.76 10.00 -8.07
N PRO A 308 -1.61 9.83 -6.74
CA PRO A 308 -2.75 9.62 -5.84
C PRO A 308 -3.74 10.78 -5.85
N ALA A 309 -3.27 12.03 -5.88
CA ALA A 309 -4.13 13.21 -5.94
C ALA A 309 -4.87 13.33 -7.29
N ALA A 310 -4.18 13.05 -8.39
CA ALA A 310 -4.78 13.01 -9.73
C ALA A 310 -5.85 11.92 -9.82
N TYR A 311 -5.60 10.74 -9.26
CA TYR A 311 -6.57 9.65 -9.20
C TYR A 311 -7.80 9.99 -8.35
N LEU A 312 -7.61 10.67 -7.22
CA LEU A 312 -8.73 11.19 -6.43
C LEU A 312 -9.59 12.15 -7.25
N CYS A 313 -8.98 13.03 -8.06
CA CYS A 313 -9.72 13.90 -8.99
C CYS A 313 -10.51 13.08 -10.03
N TYR A 314 -9.90 12.03 -10.60
CA TYR A 314 -10.58 11.11 -11.52
C TYR A 314 -11.82 10.46 -10.89
N VAL A 315 -11.67 9.85 -9.71
CA VAL A 315 -12.75 9.17 -8.99
C VAL A 315 -13.90 10.12 -8.64
N LEU A 316 -13.59 11.38 -8.31
CA LEU A 316 -14.60 12.40 -8.01
C LEU A 316 -15.07 13.22 -9.23
N SER A 317 -14.75 12.75 -10.45
CA SER A 317 -15.19 13.37 -11.71
C SER A 317 -14.69 14.80 -11.94
N ASP A 318 -13.57 15.20 -11.33
CA ASP A 318 -12.85 16.45 -11.62
C ASP A 318 -11.86 16.24 -12.77
N SER A 319 -12.40 16.20 -13.99
CA SER A 319 -11.64 15.94 -15.21
C SER A 319 -10.55 16.97 -15.48
N ARG A 320 -10.77 18.24 -15.08
CA ARG A 320 -9.81 19.32 -15.28
C ARG A 320 -8.56 19.12 -14.43
N ASN A 321 -8.71 18.89 -13.13
CA ASN A 321 -7.54 18.69 -12.26
C ASN A 321 -6.90 17.32 -12.46
N HIS A 322 -7.68 16.29 -12.82
CA HIS A 322 -7.12 15.02 -13.26
C HIS A 322 -6.18 15.20 -14.47
N GLY A 323 -6.61 15.92 -15.51
CA GLY A 323 -5.77 16.20 -16.68
C GLY A 323 -4.50 16.99 -16.36
N ARG A 324 -4.57 17.97 -15.43
CA ARG A 324 -3.39 18.69 -14.92
C ARG A 324 -2.41 17.77 -14.21
N GLY A 325 -2.92 16.84 -13.39
CA GLY A 325 -2.11 15.84 -12.70
C GLY A 325 -1.40 14.90 -13.68
N LEU A 326 -2.11 14.40 -14.70
CA LEU A 326 -1.50 13.56 -15.74
C LEU A 326 -0.40 14.29 -16.51
N ALA A 327 -0.60 15.57 -16.85
CA ALA A 327 0.43 16.37 -17.51
C ALA A 327 1.69 16.53 -16.63
N GLN A 328 1.52 16.79 -15.33
CA GLN A 328 2.63 16.89 -14.39
C GLN A 328 3.42 15.59 -14.27
N LEU A 329 2.75 14.43 -14.27
CA LEU A 329 3.43 13.13 -14.17
C LEU A 329 4.40 12.88 -15.34
N GLU A 330 4.11 13.40 -16.54
CA GLU A 330 5.00 13.27 -17.70
C GLU A 330 6.26 14.14 -17.59
N GLU A 331 6.20 15.24 -16.82
CA GLU A 331 7.32 16.16 -16.59
C GLU A 331 8.17 15.75 -15.37
N GLU A 332 7.59 15.01 -14.44
CA GLU A 332 8.22 14.68 -13.16
C GLU A 332 9.33 13.63 -13.29
N GLU A 333 10.39 13.79 -12.51
CA GLU A 333 11.51 12.84 -12.49
C GLU A 333 11.07 11.43 -12.08
N SER A 334 11.74 10.43 -12.65
CA SER A 334 11.44 9.03 -12.34
C SER A 334 12.02 8.62 -11.00
N SER A 335 11.21 7.97 -10.18
CA SER A 335 11.65 7.25 -8.97
C SER A 335 10.93 5.90 -8.91
N TYR A 336 11.56 4.86 -8.34
CA TYR A 336 10.90 3.56 -8.19
C TYR A 336 9.52 3.71 -7.54
N PHE A 337 9.47 4.47 -6.46
CA PHE A 337 8.27 4.58 -5.63
C PHE A 337 7.16 5.33 -6.37
N GLY A 338 7.47 6.50 -6.91
CA GLY A 338 6.53 7.31 -7.66
C GLY A 338 6.05 6.64 -8.95
N ASP A 339 6.95 6.05 -9.73
CA ASP A 339 6.62 5.33 -10.97
C ASP A 339 5.73 4.11 -10.71
N SER A 340 6.00 3.38 -9.62
CA SER A 340 5.22 2.19 -9.26
C SER A 340 3.82 2.58 -8.82
N ILE A 341 3.67 3.59 -7.96
CA ILE A 341 2.35 4.08 -7.51
C ILE A 341 1.51 4.53 -8.71
N ASP A 342 2.09 5.35 -9.58
CA ASP A 342 1.43 5.86 -10.79
C ASP A 342 0.97 4.71 -11.71
N LEU A 343 1.84 3.73 -11.95
CA LEU A 343 1.49 2.59 -12.78
C LEU A 343 0.41 1.69 -12.14
N VAL A 344 0.50 1.38 -10.84
CA VAL A 344 -0.52 0.59 -10.13
C VAL A 344 -1.88 1.30 -10.22
N ILE A 345 -1.91 2.61 -9.98
CA ILE A 345 -3.11 3.44 -10.10
C ILE A 345 -3.72 3.34 -11.49
N GLY A 346 -2.89 3.49 -12.53
CA GLY A 346 -3.34 3.38 -13.91
C GLY A 346 -3.93 2.00 -14.24
N GLU A 347 -3.26 0.92 -13.82
CA GLU A 347 -3.76 -0.45 -14.02
C GLU A 347 -5.09 -0.68 -13.29
N MET A 348 -5.19 -0.26 -12.02
CA MET A 348 -6.44 -0.34 -11.24
C MET A 348 -7.58 0.47 -11.86
N ALA A 349 -7.28 1.64 -12.42
CA ALA A 349 -8.27 2.46 -13.13
C ALA A 349 -8.79 1.76 -14.40
N THR A 350 -7.92 1.05 -15.13
CA THR A 350 -8.28 0.31 -16.34
C THR A 350 -8.98 -1.02 -16.08
N PHE A 351 -8.66 -1.72 -14.98
CA PHE A 351 -9.32 -2.97 -14.59
C PHE A 351 -10.81 -2.77 -14.27
N GLY A 352 -11.20 -1.54 -13.89
CA GLY A 352 -12.57 -1.13 -13.63
C GLY A 352 -13.19 -1.78 -12.40
N ALA A 353 -14.32 -1.26 -11.92
CA ALA A 353 -15.03 -1.82 -10.75
C ALA A 353 -15.46 -3.28 -10.96
N GLN A 354 -15.71 -3.71 -12.20
CA GLN A 354 -16.11 -5.09 -12.53
C GLN A 354 -14.99 -6.12 -12.32
N GLY A 355 -13.72 -5.72 -12.41
CA GLY A 355 -12.59 -6.60 -12.10
C GLY A 355 -12.44 -6.91 -10.61
N TRP A 356 -12.98 -6.03 -9.76
CA TRP A 356 -12.95 -6.11 -8.29
C TRP A 356 -14.28 -6.59 -7.66
N ALA A 357 -15.37 -6.54 -8.42
CA ALA A 357 -16.69 -7.08 -8.04
C ALA A 357 -16.73 -8.60 -8.26
#